data_AF-D8QFU5-F1
#
_entry.id   AF-D8QFU5-F1
#
_cell.length_a   1.000
_cell.length_b   1.000
_cell.length_c   1.000
_cell.angle_alpha   90.00
_cell.angle_beta   90.00
_cell.angle_gamma   90.00
#
_symmetry.space_group_name_H-M   'P 1'
#
loop_
_entity.id
_entity.type
_entity.pdbx_description
1 polymer ?
#
loop_
_entity_poly.entity_id
_entity_poly.type
_entity_poly.pdbx_seq_one_letter_code
_entity_poly.pdbx_strand_id
1 'polypeptide(L)'
;MVEGPLTCPSAAPEWVAANFALLNRPELGPKYVAAVNAWLRLEEKWGFDANKGTNAMGTGARPDLLTRWIRGGRAPRVKKLPVVVDVRAFEKEFWAWWAGLQPSWRKLNADGRPSEDREVDESGDWGLLGMHGQNGLLNVIAALCWWGIALEGRSSRSWDRCLDEAIWVCEEQVDAFVSGAA
;
A
#
# COMPACT_ATOMS: atom_id res chain seq x y z
N MET A 1 24.85 7.25 -7.46
CA MET A 1 24.02 7.81 -8.54
C MET A 1 22.80 8.42 -7.87
N VAL A 2 22.55 9.71 -8.07
CA VAL A 2 21.37 10.35 -7.47
C VAL A 2 20.18 9.91 -8.33
N GLU A 3 19.34 9.01 -7.82
CA GLU A 3 18.10 8.66 -8.49
C GLU A 3 17.26 9.94 -8.64
N GLY A 4 16.85 10.22 -9.87
CA GLY A 4 16.00 11.38 -10.18
C GLY A 4 14.64 11.29 -9.50
N PRO A 5 13.82 12.35 -9.58
CA PRO A 5 12.47 12.32 -9.02
C PRO A 5 11.67 11.17 -9.63
N LEU A 6 10.93 10.44 -8.79
CA LEU A 6 10.04 9.37 -9.24
C LEU A 6 9.02 9.96 -10.23
N THR A 7 8.87 9.32 -11.39
CA THR A 7 7.95 9.73 -12.46
C THR A 7 6.86 8.68 -12.67
N CYS A 8 5.69 9.12 -13.10
CA CYS A 8 4.63 8.21 -13.50
C CYS A 8 5.03 7.51 -14.80
N PRO A 9 4.85 6.18 -14.91
CA PRO A 9 5.05 5.48 -16.19
C PRO A 9 4.18 6.08 -17.29
N SER A 10 4.70 6.24 -18.50
CA SER A 10 3.97 6.86 -19.62
C SER A 10 2.79 6.00 -20.11
N ALA A 11 2.88 4.69 -19.92
CA ALA A 11 1.81 3.73 -20.22
C ALA A 11 0.72 3.67 -19.13
N ALA A 12 0.90 4.38 -18.01
CA ALA A 12 -0.01 4.32 -16.88
C ALA A 12 -1.40 4.88 -17.25
N PRO A 13 -2.50 4.14 -17.00
CA PRO A 13 -3.84 4.63 -17.24
C PRO A 13 -4.20 5.74 -16.25
N GLU A 14 -5.27 6.48 -16.55
CA GLU A 14 -5.74 7.63 -15.76
C GLU A 14 -5.85 7.32 -14.26
N TRP A 15 -6.32 6.12 -13.89
CA TRP A 15 -6.47 5.77 -12.48
C TRP A 15 -5.13 5.68 -11.75
N VAL A 16 -4.07 5.18 -12.40
CA VAL A 16 -2.73 5.16 -11.82
C VAL A 16 -2.18 6.57 -11.79
N ALA A 17 -2.22 7.29 -12.92
CA ALA A 17 -1.67 8.64 -13.04
C ALA A 17 -2.29 9.64 -12.04
N ALA A 18 -3.61 9.60 -11.87
CA ALA A 18 -4.31 10.46 -10.91
C ALA A 18 -3.93 10.15 -9.46
N ASN A 19 -3.82 8.87 -9.09
CA ASN A 19 -3.40 8.47 -7.75
C ASN A 19 -1.92 8.80 -7.53
N PHE A 20 -1.05 8.52 -8.50
CA PHE A 20 0.36 8.86 -8.45
C PHE A 20 0.58 10.37 -8.24
N ALA A 21 -0.12 11.24 -8.97
CA ALA A 21 0.03 12.69 -8.78
C ALA A 21 -0.28 13.16 -7.34
N LEU A 22 -1.18 12.46 -6.67
CA LEU A 22 -1.57 12.73 -5.29
C LEU A 22 -0.67 12.04 -4.26
N LEU A 23 -0.08 10.89 -4.60
CA LEU A 23 0.76 10.08 -3.72
C LEU A 23 2.27 10.32 -3.90
N ASN A 24 2.72 10.91 -5.00
CA ASN A 24 4.11 11.27 -5.21
C ASN A 24 4.48 12.44 -4.29
N ARG A 25 5.03 12.13 -3.13
CA ARG A 25 5.37 13.06 -2.04
C ARG A 25 6.81 12.81 -1.58
N PRO A 26 7.82 13.24 -2.37
CA PRO A 26 9.23 13.03 -2.03
C PRO A 26 9.63 13.62 -0.67
N GLU A 27 8.91 14.63 -0.20
CA GLU A 27 9.08 15.24 1.11
C GLU A 27 8.83 14.29 2.30
N LEU A 28 8.12 13.17 2.09
CA LEU A 28 7.95 12.13 3.10
C LEU A 28 9.18 11.21 3.25
N GLY A 29 10.21 11.44 2.44
CA GLY A 29 11.51 10.77 2.56
C GLY A 29 11.67 9.54 1.67
N PRO A 30 12.90 9.02 1.58
CA PRO A 30 13.28 8.03 0.58
C PRO A 30 12.55 6.70 0.74
N LYS A 31 12.27 6.27 1.98
CA LYS A 31 11.54 5.02 2.23
C LYS A 31 10.09 5.09 1.71
N TYR A 32 9.44 6.24 1.88
CA TYR A 32 8.11 6.44 1.32
C TYR A 32 8.12 6.44 -0.22
N VAL A 33 9.11 7.11 -0.82
CA VAL A 33 9.30 7.07 -2.28
C VAL A 33 9.53 5.64 -2.78
N ALA A 34 10.31 4.83 -2.05
CA ALA A 34 10.51 3.42 -2.37
C ALA A 34 9.19 2.63 -2.32
N ALA A 35 8.32 2.88 -1.33
CA ALA A 35 6.99 2.24 -1.26
C ALA A 35 6.08 2.60 -2.44
N VAL A 36 6.06 3.87 -2.86
CA VAL A 36 5.30 4.30 -4.05
C VAL A 36 5.85 3.64 -5.32
N ASN A 37 7.18 3.57 -5.46
CA ASN A 37 7.83 2.94 -6.59
C ASN A 37 7.57 1.41 -6.64
N ALA A 38 7.64 0.73 -5.50
CA ALA A 38 7.34 -0.70 -5.40
C ALA A 38 5.89 -1.00 -5.81
N TRP A 39 4.95 -0.16 -5.39
CA TRP A 39 3.56 -0.24 -5.85
C TRP A 39 3.44 -0.04 -7.37
N LEU A 40 4.09 0.97 -7.95
CA LEU A 40 4.06 1.19 -9.39
C LEU A 40 4.57 -0.02 -10.18
N ARG A 41 5.69 -0.62 -9.74
CA ARG A 41 6.25 -1.83 -10.36
C ARG A 41 5.30 -3.02 -10.27
N LEU A 42 4.63 -3.20 -9.13
CA LEU A 42 3.61 -4.23 -8.96
C LEU A 42 2.45 -4.03 -9.95
N GLU A 43 1.91 -2.82 -10.06
CA GLU A 43 0.80 -2.56 -10.99
C GLU A 43 1.23 -2.66 -12.45
N GLU A 44 2.44 -2.21 -12.79
CA GLU A 44 3.00 -2.35 -14.14
C GLU A 44 3.10 -3.81 -14.56
N LYS A 45 3.54 -4.67 -13.64
CA LYS A 45 3.58 -6.13 -13.85
C LYS A 45 2.20 -6.71 -14.15
N TRP A 46 1.15 -6.19 -13.51
CA TRP A 46 -0.24 -6.57 -13.80
C TRP A 46 -0.85 -5.81 -14.99
N GLY A 47 -0.03 -5.13 -15.79
CA GLY A 47 -0.47 -4.37 -16.97
C GLY A 47 -1.37 -3.18 -16.61
N PHE A 48 -1.28 -2.67 -15.39
CA PHE A 48 -2.14 -1.64 -14.81
C PHE A 48 -3.64 -1.99 -14.87
N ASP A 49 -4.00 -3.27 -14.84
CA ASP A 49 -5.38 -3.71 -14.75
C ASP A 49 -6.02 -3.13 -13.48
N ALA A 50 -7.10 -2.38 -13.67
CA ALA A 50 -7.82 -1.73 -12.60
C ALA A 50 -8.55 -2.73 -11.69
N ASN A 51 -8.70 -3.99 -12.13
CA ASN A 51 -9.38 -5.08 -11.42
C ASN A 51 -10.79 -4.66 -10.96
N LYS A 52 -11.57 -4.09 -11.89
CA LYS A 52 -12.90 -3.54 -11.60
C LYS A 52 -13.88 -4.69 -11.36
N GLY A 53 -14.51 -4.71 -10.17
CA GLY A 53 -15.59 -5.64 -9.82
C GLY A 53 -15.27 -6.63 -8.70
N THR A 54 -14.01 -6.74 -8.30
CA THR A 54 -13.60 -7.56 -7.14
C THR A 54 -13.79 -6.77 -5.85
N ASN A 55 -14.72 -7.20 -5.00
CA ASN A 55 -14.91 -6.60 -3.68
C ASN A 55 -13.89 -7.17 -2.70
N ALA A 56 -12.77 -6.49 -2.57
CA ALA A 56 -11.80 -6.62 -1.48
C ALA A 56 -12.41 -6.18 -0.13
N MET A 57 -13.39 -6.90 0.41
CA MET A 57 -13.82 -6.71 1.79
C MET A 57 -12.98 -7.63 2.67
N GLY A 58 -11.77 -7.16 3.00
CA GLY A 58 -11.02 -7.75 4.10
C GLY A 58 -11.83 -7.72 5.39
N THR A 59 -11.65 -8.72 6.24
CA THR A 59 -12.44 -8.92 7.47
C THR A 59 -12.12 -7.90 8.56
N GLY A 60 -11.00 -7.17 8.44
CA GLY A 60 -10.66 -6.05 9.32
C GLY A 60 -11.42 -4.78 8.98
N ALA A 61 -11.93 -4.08 10.00
CA ALA A 61 -12.56 -2.77 9.85
C ALA A 61 -11.54 -1.75 9.31
N ARG A 62 -11.52 -1.58 7.99
CA ARG A 62 -10.72 -0.57 7.27
C ARG A 62 -10.91 0.81 7.91
N PRO A 63 -9.84 1.62 8.09
CA PRO A 63 -9.96 2.96 8.64
C PRO A 63 -11.05 3.78 7.93
N ASP A 64 -11.90 4.46 8.68
CA ASP A 64 -13.07 5.17 8.13
C ASP A 64 -12.67 6.25 7.11
N LEU A 65 -11.50 6.85 7.32
CA LEU A 65 -10.91 7.82 6.39
C LEU A 65 -10.67 7.19 5.01
N LEU A 66 -10.13 5.98 4.98
CA LEU A 66 -9.88 5.23 3.76
C LEU A 66 -11.18 4.76 3.12
N THR A 67 -12.14 4.28 3.93
CA THR A 67 -13.48 3.91 3.44
C THR A 67 -14.16 5.08 2.72
N ARG A 68 -14.13 6.28 3.28
CA ARG A 68 -14.69 7.48 2.66
C ARG A 68 -13.97 7.85 1.36
N TRP A 69 -12.64 7.79 1.34
CA TRP A 69 -11.86 8.10 0.14
C TRP A 69 -12.14 7.12 -1.01
N ILE A 70 -12.26 5.82 -0.71
CA ILE A 70 -12.61 4.77 -1.68
C ILE A 70 -14.03 5.00 -2.23
N ARG A 71 -15.02 5.23 -1.34
CA ARG A 71 -16.41 5.51 -1.74
C ARG A 71 -16.54 6.78 -2.57
N GLY A 72 -15.70 7.78 -2.31
CA GLY A 72 -15.62 9.01 -3.09
C GLY A 72 -15.02 8.84 -4.49
N GLY A 73 -14.48 7.65 -4.83
CA GLY A 73 -13.87 7.37 -6.11
C GLY A 73 -12.38 7.71 -6.20
N ARG A 74 -11.69 7.80 -5.05
CA ARG A 74 -10.22 7.99 -4.95
C ARG A 74 -9.71 9.22 -5.70
N ALA A 75 -8.42 9.30 -6.02
CA ALA A 75 -7.82 10.48 -6.67
C ALA A 75 -8.45 10.93 -8.00
N PRO A 76 -9.05 10.05 -8.84
CA PRO A 76 -9.80 10.51 -10.01
C PRO A 76 -10.89 11.53 -9.66
N ARG A 77 -11.59 11.37 -8.52
CA ARG A 77 -12.72 12.24 -8.10
C ARG A 77 -12.43 13.09 -6.85
N VAL A 78 -11.55 12.62 -5.98
CA VAL A 78 -11.20 13.24 -4.69
C VAL A 78 -9.81 13.86 -4.82
N LYS A 79 -9.76 15.15 -5.11
CA LYS A 79 -8.49 15.87 -5.34
C LYS A 79 -7.79 16.34 -4.06
N LYS A 80 -8.52 16.43 -2.95
CA LYS A 80 -7.97 16.78 -1.64
C LYS A 80 -7.58 15.52 -0.89
N LEU A 81 -6.35 15.51 -0.35
CA LEU A 81 -5.89 14.44 0.53
C LEU A 81 -6.72 14.41 1.81
N PRO A 82 -7.23 13.23 2.23
CA PRO A 82 -7.78 13.06 3.56
C PRO A 82 -6.76 13.45 4.65
N VAL A 83 -7.26 14.03 5.74
CA VAL A 83 -6.44 14.50 6.86
C VAL A 83 -6.59 13.54 8.03
N VAL A 84 -5.46 13.02 8.52
CA VAL A 84 -5.40 12.26 9.78
C VAL A 84 -5.29 13.26 10.93
N VAL A 85 -6.35 13.35 11.75
CA VAL A 85 -6.43 14.29 12.87
C VAL A 85 -5.78 13.72 14.13
N ASP A 86 -6.04 12.44 14.42
CA ASP A 86 -5.42 11.71 15.53
C ASP A 86 -4.52 10.60 14.97
N VAL A 87 -3.22 10.85 14.97
CA VAL A 87 -2.21 9.91 14.46
C VAL A 87 -2.20 8.61 15.25
N ARG A 88 -2.43 8.64 16.56
CA ARG A 88 -2.39 7.43 17.40
C ARG A 88 -3.60 6.54 17.16
N ALA A 89 -4.78 7.15 17.04
CA ALA A 89 -6.00 6.42 16.69
C ALA A 89 -5.86 5.81 15.29
N PHE A 90 -5.40 6.59 14.31
CA PHE A 90 -5.20 6.11 12.94
C PHE A 90 -4.17 4.99 12.85
N GLU A 91 -3.05 5.09 13.57
CA GLU A 91 -2.06 4.00 13.67
C GLU A 91 -2.71 2.69 14.14
N LYS A 92 -3.52 2.75 15.20
CA LYS A 92 -4.20 1.56 15.75
C LYS A 92 -5.18 0.96 14.73
N GLU A 93 -6.01 1.79 14.11
CA GLU A 93 -6.95 1.37 13.07
C GLU A 93 -6.23 0.77 11.87
N PHE A 94 -5.14 1.40 11.43
CA PHE A 94 -4.33 0.93 10.32
C PHE A 94 -3.76 -0.45 10.61
N TRP A 95 -3.10 -0.65 11.75
CA TRP A 95 -2.50 -1.95 12.08
C TRP A 95 -3.54 -3.06 12.23
N ALA A 96 -4.70 -2.77 12.84
CA ALA A 96 -5.80 -3.73 12.92
C ALA A 96 -6.31 -4.13 11.54
N TRP A 97 -6.43 -3.16 10.62
CA TRP A 97 -6.79 -3.43 9.24
C TRP A 97 -5.71 -4.21 8.48
N TRP A 98 -4.45 -3.80 8.58
CA TRP A 98 -3.31 -4.48 7.95
C TRP A 98 -3.18 -5.93 8.41
N ALA A 99 -3.38 -6.20 9.70
CA ALA A 99 -3.44 -7.55 10.25
C ALA A 99 -4.54 -8.40 9.60
N GLY A 100 -5.73 -7.82 9.41
CA GLY A 100 -6.86 -8.48 8.75
C GLY A 100 -6.71 -8.67 7.23
N LEU A 101 -5.69 -8.08 6.61
CA LEU A 101 -5.33 -8.34 5.21
C LEU A 101 -4.34 -9.50 5.06
N GLN A 102 -3.63 -9.87 6.12
CA GLN A 102 -2.56 -10.85 6.02
C GLN A 102 -3.08 -12.21 5.55
N PRO A 103 -2.31 -12.92 4.71
CA PRO A 103 -2.64 -14.28 4.33
C PRO A 103 -2.58 -15.22 5.54
N SER A 104 -3.31 -16.33 5.47
CA SER A 104 -3.46 -17.27 6.60
C SER A 104 -2.17 -17.91 7.06
N TRP A 105 -1.16 -18.00 6.18
CA TRP A 105 0.15 -18.54 6.52
C TRP A 105 0.99 -17.57 7.35
N ARG A 106 0.69 -16.27 7.34
CA ARG A 106 1.53 -15.28 8.00
C ARG A 106 1.18 -15.16 9.48
N LYS A 107 2.17 -15.43 10.33
CA LYS A 107 2.03 -15.34 11.78
C LYS A 107 1.87 -13.87 12.21
N LEU A 108 1.02 -13.65 13.21
CA LEU A 108 0.90 -12.37 13.91
C LEU A 108 1.60 -12.46 15.26
N ASN A 109 2.27 -11.38 15.66
CA ASN A 109 2.90 -11.23 16.96
C ASN A 109 1.87 -10.89 18.06
N ALA A 110 2.33 -10.75 19.30
CA ALA A 110 1.47 -10.46 20.45
C ALA A 110 0.68 -9.14 20.34
N ASP A 111 1.17 -8.17 19.55
CA ASP A 111 0.50 -6.91 19.29
C ASP A 111 -0.48 -6.98 18.10
N GLY A 112 -0.70 -8.18 17.55
CA GLY A 112 -1.53 -8.41 16.37
C GLY A 112 -0.89 -7.90 15.07
N ARG A 113 0.42 -7.63 15.04
CA ARG A 113 1.14 -7.18 13.84
C ARG A 113 1.82 -8.37 13.15
N PRO A 114 2.01 -8.35 11.83
CA PRO A 114 2.66 -9.45 11.14
C PRO A 114 4.10 -9.68 11.63
N SER A 115 4.52 -10.94 11.63
CA SER A 115 5.89 -11.34 11.95
C SER A 115 6.89 -10.71 10.97
N GLU A 116 8.08 -10.39 11.49
CA GLU A 116 9.18 -9.77 10.74
C GLU A 116 10.14 -10.81 10.13
N ASP A 117 9.88 -12.11 10.34
CA ASP A 117 10.64 -13.22 9.74
C ASP A 117 10.55 -13.26 8.19
N ARG A 118 9.50 -12.66 7.62
CA ARG A 118 9.24 -12.56 6.18
C ARG A 118 9.27 -13.92 5.46
N GLU A 119 8.94 -14.98 6.19
CA GLU A 119 8.80 -16.32 5.63
C GLU A 119 7.53 -16.36 4.77
N VAL A 120 7.68 -16.74 3.50
CA VAL A 120 6.57 -16.94 2.57
C VAL A 120 6.29 -18.44 2.47
N ASP A 121 5.02 -18.82 2.61
CA ASP A 121 4.60 -20.21 2.43
C ASP A 121 4.83 -20.68 0.99
N GLU A 122 5.04 -22.00 0.82
CA GLU A 122 5.30 -22.61 -0.49
C GLU A 122 4.19 -22.33 -1.51
N SER A 123 2.95 -22.13 -1.05
CA SER A 123 1.82 -21.78 -1.92
C SER A 123 1.96 -20.39 -2.57
N GLY A 124 2.67 -19.46 -1.93
CA GLY A 124 2.73 -18.06 -2.34
C GLY A 124 1.36 -17.38 -2.39
N ASP A 125 0.32 -17.93 -1.73
CA ASP A 125 -1.03 -17.37 -1.77
C ASP A 125 -1.13 -16.16 -0.84
N TRP A 126 -1.02 -14.97 -1.42
CA TRP A 126 -1.13 -13.70 -0.71
C TRP A 126 -2.57 -13.34 -0.28
N GLY A 127 -3.57 -14.15 -0.66
CA GLY A 127 -4.96 -13.94 -0.33
C GLY A 127 -5.41 -12.52 -0.69
N LEU A 128 -5.80 -11.75 0.34
CA LEU A 128 -6.27 -10.38 0.14
C LEU A 128 -5.16 -9.40 -0.26
N LEU A 129 -3.90 -9.68 0.10
CA LEU A 129 -2.76 -8.88 -0.36
C LEU A 129 -2.36 -9.18 -1.80
N GLY A 130 -2.86 -10.30 -2.36
CA GLY A 130 -2.68 -10.70 -3.76
C GLY A 130 -3.50 -9.91 -4.77
N MET A 131 -4.39 -9.03 -4.31
CA MET A 131 -5.23 -8.23 -5.20
C MET A 131 -4.42 -7.10 -5.83
N HIS A 132 -4.43 -7.03 -7.16
CA HIS A 132 -3.92 -5.90 -7.93
C HIS A 132 -5.00 -4.84 -8.21
N GLY A 133 -4.59 -3.71 -8.78
CA GLY A 133 -5.49 -2.66 -9.24
C GLY A 133 -6.04 -1.79 -8.11
N GLN A 134 -7.21 -1.18 -8.34
CA GLN A 134 -7.74 -0.13 -7.45
C GLN A 134 -8.08 -0.62 -6.04
N ASN A 135 -8.27 -1.92 -5.86
CA ASN A 135 -8.60 -2.53 -4.58
C ASN A 135 -7.40 -3.15 -3.87
N GLY A 136 -6.24 -3.19 -4.53
CA GLY A 136 -4.99 -3.69 -4.00
C GLY A 136 -4.23 -2.70 -3.14
N LEU A 137 -2.90 -2.77 -3.24
CA LEU A 137 -1.96 -2.00 -2.41
C LEU A 137 -2.01 -0.49 -2.62
N LEU A 138 -2.66 0.01 -3.68
CA LEU A 138 -3.00 1.43 -3.81
C LEU A 138 -3.59 2.00 -2.50
N ASN A 139 -4.51 1.27 -1.87
CA ASN A 139 -5.21 1.74 -0.68
C ASN A 139 -4.28 1.81 0.54
N VAL A 140 -3.29 0.93 0.59
CA VAL A 140 -2.27 0.87 1.65
C VAL A 140 -1.32 2.05 1.50
N ILE A 141 -0.79 2.28 0.29
CA ILE A 141 0.08 3.42 -0.01
C ILE A 141 -0.63 4.76 0.22
N ALA A 142 -1.93 4.85 -0.10
CA ALA A 142 -2.72 6.04 0.18
C ALA A 142 -2.84 6.32 1.68
N ALA A 143 -3.19 5.31 2.48
CA ALA A 143 -3.28 5.48 3.93
C ALA A 143 -1.90 5.80 4.56
N LEU A 144 -0.81 5.22 4.07
CA LEU A 144 0.55 5.55 4.52
C LEU A 144 0.97 6.97 4.14
N CYS A 145 0.51 7.50 3.01
CA CYS A 145 0.70 8.90 2.62
C CYS A 145 0.10 9.84 3.68
N TRP A 146 -1.17 9.60 4.04
CA TRP A 146 -1.89 10.48 4.97
C TRP A 146 -1.31 10.40 6.37
N TRP A 147 -0.91 9.21 6.80
CA TRP A 147 -0.20 9.02 8.06
C TRP A 147 1.13 9.78 8.05
N GLY A 148 1.94 9.62 7.00
CA GLY A 148 3.23 10.32 6.87
C GLY A 148 3.08 11.85 6.91
N ILE A 149 2.08 12.40 6.22
CA ILE A 149 1.78 13.83 6.25
C ILE A 149 1.44 14.29 7.67
N ALA A 150 0.60 13.54 8.39
CA ALA A 150 0.20 13.89 9.75
C ALA A 150 1.31 13.72 10.80
N LEU A 151 2.41 13.05 10.46
CA LEU A 151 3.60 13.04 11.30
C LEU A 151 4.35 14.38 11.26
N GLU A 152 4.14 15.22 10.24
CA GLU A 152 4.74 16.56 10.13
C GLU A 152 6.28 16.53 10.28
N GLY A 153 6.92 15.52 9.69
CA GLY A 153 8.37 15.31 9.75
C GLY A 153 8.88 14.66 11.04
N ARG A 154 8.01 14.33 12.01
CA ARG A 154 8.38 13.55 13.20
C ARG A 154 8.70 12.11 12.79
N SER A 155 9.73 11.53 13.39
CA SER A 155 10.06 10.11 13.20
C SER A 155 8.99 9.22 13.82
N SER A 156 8.68 8.11 13.15
CA SER A 156 7.75 7.10 13.65
C SER A 156 8.21 5.73 13.23
N ARG A 157 8.74 4.96 14.19
CA ARG A 157 9.15 3.57 13.93
C ARG A 157 7.99 2.71 13.43
N SER A 158 6.77 3.02 13.84
CA SER A 158 5.57 2.29 13.44
C SER A 158 5.23 2.53 11.97
N TRP A 159 5.33 3.79 11.53
CA TRP A 159 5.15 4.15 10.13
C TRP A 159 6.28 3.58 9.26
N ASP A 160 7.54 3.69 9.71
CA ASP A 160 8.70 3.12 9.02
C ASP A 160 8.58 1.61 8.83
N ARG A 161 8.18 0.89 9.89
CA ARG A 161 7.93 -0.56 9.81
C ARG A 161 6.85 -0.88 8.80
N CYS A 162 5.78 -0.10 8.76
CA CYS A 162 4.69 -0.36 7.81
C CYS A 162 5.08 -0.04 6.36
N LEU A 163 5.98 0.92 6.13
CA LEU A 163 6.56 1.12 4.80
C LEU A 163 7.40 -0.07 4.39
N ASP A 164 8.23 -0.62 5.29
CA ASP A 164 9.03 -1.80 5.03
C ASP A 164 8.16 -3.02 4.70
N GLU A 165 7.02 -3.16 5.38
CA GLU A 165 5.99 -4.17 5.09
C GLU A 165 5.40 -4.00 3.68
N ALA A 166 4.94 -2.79 3.34
CA ALA A 166 4.32 -2.54 2.05
C ALA A 166 5.31 -2.73 0.88
N ILE A 167 6.57 -2.31 1.05
CA ILE A 167 7.64 -2.51 0.08
C ILE A 167 7.87 -4.01 -0.14
N TRP A 168 8.09 -4.76 0.94
CA TRP A 168 8.35 -6.19 0.85
C TRP A 168 7.20 -6.95 0.19
N VAL A 169 5.94 -6.68 0.58
CA VAL A 169 4.77 -7.32 -0.04
C VAL A 169 4.65 -7.01 -1.53
N CYS A 170 4.99 -5.78 -1.96
CA CYS A 170 5.05 -5.45 -3.39
C CYS A 170 6.15 -6.22 -4.12
N GLU A 171 7.37 -6.21 -3.58
CA GLU A 171 8.56 -6.79 -4.21
C GLU A 171 8.45 -8.32 -4.32
N GLU A 172 8.04 -8.98 -3.25
CA GLU A 172 7.85 -10.43 -3.22
C GLU A 172 6.80 -10.88 -4.24
N GLN A 173 5.71 -10.13 -4.33
CA GLN A 173 4.70 -10.37 -5.36
C GLN A 173 5.17 -10.05 -6.76
N VAL A 174 6.19 -9.21 -6.96
CA VAL A 174 6.82 -8.97 -8.27
C VAL A 174 7.75 -10.13 -8.65
N ASP A 175 8.57 -10.59 -7.72
CA ASP A 175 9.60 -11.61 -7.96
C ASP A 175 9.03 -13.02 -8.14
N ALA A 176 7.98 -13.40 -7.38
CA ALA A 176 7.37 -14.74 -7.45
C ALA A 176 6.84 -15.16 -8.83
N PHE A 177 6.59 -14.22 -9.75
CA PHE A 177 6.16 -14.53 -11.13
C PHE A 177 7.33 -14.83 -12.07
N VAL A 178 8.53 -14.33 -11.76
CA VAL A 178 9.73 -14.62 -12.56
C VAL A 178 10.14 -16.08 -12.39
N SER A 179 9.94 -16.65 -11.19
CA SER A 179 10.23 -18.06 -10.90
C SER A 179 9.17 -19.05 -11.41
N GLY A 180 8.00 -18.57 -11.86
CA GLY A 180 6.92 -19.40 -12.43
C GLY A 180 6.91 -19.45 -13.98
N ALA A 181 7.87 -18.80 -14.64
CA ALA A 181 7.97 -18.72 -16.10
C ALA A 181 9.16 -19.52 -16.69
N ALA A 182 9.71 -20.48 -15.93
CA ALA A 182 10.79 -21.37 -16.37
C ALA A 182 10.28 -22.79 -16.67
#